data_AF-A0A7K3MBA2-F1
#
_entry.id   AF-A0A7K3MBA2-F1
#
_cell.length_a   1.000
_cell.length_b   1.000
_cell.length_c   1.000
_cell.angle_alpha   90.00
_cell.angle_beta   90.00
_cell.angle_gamma   90.00
#
_symmetry.space_group_name_H-M   'P 1'
#
loop_
_entity.id
_entity.type
_entity.pdbx_description
1 polymer ?
#
loop_
_entity_poly.entity_id
_entity_poly.type
_entity_poly.pdbx_seq_one_letter_code
_entity_poly.pdbx_strand_id
1 'polypeptide(L)'
;MEYRRDEMDGLAHRVAELGPDAVGPELAELAWLAAIEGVEPFLLAVMCDPREPEVVRQRAFARVAAEWAARLDAADRGGRDGAPARLSVP
;
A
#
# COMPACT_ATOMS: atom_id res chain seq x y z
N MET A 1 -7.55 -2.88 -9.51
CA MET A 1 -6.37 -3.74 -9.73
C MET A 1 -5.85 -4.13 -8.37
N GLU A 2 -5.68 -5.42 -8.12
CA GLU A 2 -5.12 -5.95 -6.88
C GLU A 2 -3.60 -5.96 -7.03
N TYR A 3 -2.86 -5.29 -6.15
CA TYR A 3 -1.40 -5.39 -6.12
C TYR A 3 -1.06 -6.77 -5.57
N ARG A 4 -0.51 -7.66 -6.40
CA ARG A 4 -0.07 -8.97 -5.90
C ARG A 4 1.17 -8.80 -5.03
N ARG A 5 1.32 -9.64 -4.01
CA ARG A 5 2.49 -9.62 -3.11
C ARG A 5 3.82 -9.57 -3.87
N ASP A 6 3.93 -10.31 -4.98
CA ASP A 6 5.13 -10.32 -5.83
C ASP A 6 5.42 -8.97 -6.50
N GLU A 7 4.38 -8.19 -6.85
CA GLU A 7 4.53 -6.85 -7.43
C GLU A 7 5.01 -5.85 -6.37
N MET A 8 4.55 -6.00 -5.13
CA MET A 8 5.01 -5.19 -4.00
C MET A 8 6.48 -5.48 -3.65
N ASP A 9 6.86 -6.76 -3.60
CA ASP A 9 8.26 -7.16 -3.35
C ASP A 9 9.18 -6.67 -4.47
N GLY A 10 8.73 -6.75 -5.72
CA GLY A 10 9.46 -6.22 -6.87
C GLY A 10 9.60 -4.69 -6.84
N LEU A 11 8.57 -3.96 -6.41
CA LEU A 11 8.66 -2.51 -6.22
C LEU A 11 9.60 -2.14 -5.07
N ALA A 12 9.52 -2.84 -3.93
CA ALA A 12 10.41 -2.63 -2.79
C ALA A 12 11.88 -2.85 -3.16
N HIS A 13 12.18 -3.91 -3.94
CA HIS A 13 13.52 -4.16 -4.44
C HIS A 13 14.02 -3.01 -5.33
N ARG A 14 13.19 -2.52 -6.27
CA ARG A 14 13.58 -1.41 -7.16
C ARG A 14 13.77 -0.10 -6.40
N VAL A 15 12.94 0.20 -5.40
CA VAL A 15 13.11 1.37 -4.53
C VAL A 15 14.44 1.31 -3.77
N ALA A 16 14.85 0.13 -3.31
CA ALA A 16 16.11 -0.07 -2.59
C ALA A 16 17.35 0.04 -3.50
N GLU A 17 17.29 -0.51 -4.71
CA GLU A 17 18.43 -0.56 -5.64
C GLU A 17 18.58 0.70 -6.49
N LEU A 18 17.48 1.28 -6.95
CA LEU A 18 17.46 2.38 -7.92
C LEU A 18 16.98 3.70 -7.33
N GLY A 19 16.42 3.67 -6.13
CA GLY A 19 15.84 4.81 -5.48
C GLY A 19 14.40 5.13 -5.94
N PRO A 20 13.68 5.95 -5.15
CA PRO A 20 12.29 6.31 -5.38
C PRO A 20 12.07 7.22 -6.61
N ASP A 21 13.09 7.90 -7.12
CA ASP A 21 12.98 8.67 -8.36
C ASP A 21 12.88 7.78 -9.61
N ALA A 22 13.59 6.66 -9.61
CA ALA A 22 13.60 5.72 -10.73
C ALA A 22 12.27 4.98 -10.93
N VAL A 23 11.42 4.96 -9.89
CA VAL A 23 10.10 4.29 -9.88
C VAL A 23 8.96 5.26 -9.56
N GLY A 24 9.13 6.54 -9.87
CA GLY A 24 8.15 7.59 -9.58
C GLY A 24 6.70 7.28 -10.01
N PRO A 25 6.46 6.77 -11.24
CA PRO A 25 5.12 6.39 -11.68
C PRO A 25 4.48 5.29 -10.81
N GLU A 26 5.23 4.26 -10.46
CA GLU A 26 4.75 3.16 -9.62
C GLU A 26 4.50 3.61 -8.18
N LEU A 27 5.29 4.53 -7.65
CA LEU A 27 5.03 5.15 -6.34
C LEU A 27 3.74 5.98 -6.35
N ALA A 28 3.45 6.68 -7.44
CA ALA A 28 2.21 7.44 -7.57
C ALA A 28 0.98 6.51 -7.65
N GLU A 29 1.09 5.40 -8.40
CA GLU A 29 0.04 4.39 -8.45
C GLU A 29 -0.19 3.73 -7.09
N LEU A 30 0.90 3.32 -6.42
CA LEU A 30 0.86 2.82 -5.06
C LEU A 30 0.17 3.81 -4.12
N ALA A 31 0.54 5.09 -4.18
CA ALA A 31 -0.05 6.12 -3.33
C ALA A 31 -1.56 6.25 -3.55
N TRP A 32 -2.01 6.19 -4.80
CA TRP A 32 -3.44 6.22 -5.13
C TRP A 32 -4.19 5.02 -4.54
N LEU A 33 -3.65 3.81 -4.70
CA LEU A 33 -4.26 2.59 -4.15
C LEU A 33 -4.27 2.59 -2.62
N ALA A 34 -3.15 2.96 -2.00
CA ALA A 34 -3.02 3.07 -0.56
C ALA A 34 -3.97 4.14 0.03
N ALA A 35 -4.21 5.24 -0.68
CA ALA A 35 -5.17 6.26 -0.29
C ALA A 35 -6.61 5.73 -0.27
N ILE A 36 -6.99 4.88 -1.23
CA ILE A 36 -8.32 4.25 -1.28
C ILE A 36 -8.53 3.36 -0.06
N GLU A 37 -7.51 2.60 0.33
CA GLU A 37 -7.53 1.80 1.56
C GLU A 37 -7.36 2.66 2.83
N GLY A 38 -7.17 3.97 2.71
CA GLY A 38 -7.12 4.90 3.84
C GLY A 38 -5.81 4.91 4.60
N VAL A 39 -4.69 4.59 3.95
CA VAL A 39 -3.33 4.81 4.49
C VAL A 39 -3.12 6.30 4.78
N GLU A 40 -2.33 6.62 5.81
CA GLU A 40 -2.16 7.99 6.29
C GLU A 40 -1.70 8.98 5.19
N PRO A 41 -2.44 10.09 4.94
CA PRO A 41 -2.13 11.01 3.85
C PRO A 41 -0.76 11.68 3.92
N PHE A 42 -0.24 11.92 5.12
CA PHE A 42 1.08 12.54 5.31
C PHE A 42 2.20 11.62 4.79
N LEU A 43 2.13 10.31 5.06
CA LEU A 43 3.11 9.35 4.54
C LEU A 43 3.11 9.29 3.01
N LEU A 44 1.93 9.34 2.40
CA LEU A 44 1.79 9.38 0.94
C LEU A 44 2.42 10.64 0.36
N ALA A 45 2.16 11.80 0.99
CA ALA A 45 2.75 13.06 0.58
C ALA A 45 4.29 13.03 0.67
N VAL A 46 4.85 12.54 1.78
CA VAL A 46 6.31 12.42 1.96
C VAL A 46 6.92 11.46 0.95
N MET A 47 6.31 10.30 0.69
CA MET A 47 6.81 9.31 -0.27
C MET A 47 6.91 9.88 -1.69
N CYS A 48 5.91 10.67 -2.09
CA CYS A 48 5.79 11.22 -3.44
C CYS A 48 6.45 12.59 -3.64
N ASP A 49 6.96 13.25 -2.59
CA ASP A 49 7.58 14.59 -2.72
C ASP A 49 9.05 14.47 -3.19
N PRO A 50 9.40 14.90 -4.42
CA PRO A 50 10.77 14.83 -4.91
C PRO A 50 11.73 15.78 -4.20
N ARG A 51 11.23 16.70 -3.36
CA ARG A 51 12.05 17.61 -2.55
C ARG A 51 12.52 16.96 -1.26
N GLU A 52 11.89 15.87 -0.83
CA GLU A 52 12.29 15.14 0.36
C GLU A 52 13.56 14.31 0.07
N PRO A 53 14.46 14.16 1.07
CA PRO A 53 15.63 13.31 0.91
C PRO A 53 15.24 11.87 0.54
N GLU A 54 16.06 11.23 -0.30
CA GLU A 54 15.79 9.88 -0.78
C GLU A 54 15.51 8.87 0.34
N VAL A 55 16.36 8.89 1.39
CA VAL A 55 16.21 8.03 2.57
C VAL A 55 14.90 8.27 3.33
N VAL A 56 14.37 9.50 3.32
CA VAL A 56 13.09 9.82 3.95
C VAL A 56 11.95 9.21 3.14
N ARG A 57 12.01 9.35 1.81
CA ARG A 57 11.03 8.77 0.89
C ARG A 57 11.02 7.24 0.93
N GLN A 58 12.20 6.60 0.99
CA GLN A 58 12.32 5.15 1.14
C GLN A 58 11.71 4.67 2.47
N ARG A 59 11.91 5.41 3.57
CA ARG A 59 11.28 5.10 4.87
C ARG A 59 9.76 5.28 4.82
N ALA A 60 9.30 6.34 4.17
CA ALA A 60 7.87 6.56 3.95
C ALA A 60 7.26 5.42 3.13
N PHE A 61 7.92 4.98 2.05
CA PHE A 61 7.52 3.81 1.28
C PHE A 61 7.39 2.56 2.15
N ALA A 62 8.40 2.22 2.95
CA ALA A 62 8.35 1.05 3.82
C ALA A 62 7.18 1.11 4.81
N ARG A 63 6.86 2.31 5.32
CA ARG A 63 5.73 2.53 6.22
C ARG A 63 4.39 2.38 5.49
N VAL A 64 4.24 2.97 4.30
CA VAL A 64 3.06 2.84 3.44
C VAL A 64 2.80 1.38 3.09
N ALA A 65 3.83 0.64 2.66
CA ALA A 65 3.70 -0.77 2.31
C ALA A 65 3.21 -1.62 3.49
N ALA A 66 3.82 -1.45 4.67
CA ALA A 66 3.40 -2.17 5.88
C ALA A 66 1.98 -1.81 6.31
N GLU A 67 1.63 -0.52 6.23
CA GLU A 67 0.33 -0.01 6.64
C GLU A 67 -0.79 -0.46 5.68
N TRP A 68 -0.50 -0.49 4.38
CA TRP A 68 -1.42 -0.97 3.36
C TRP A 68 -1.68 -2.48 3.50
N ALA A 69 -0.63 -3.28 3.65
CA ALA A 69 -0.74 -4.73 3.85
C ALA A 69 -1.59 -5.07 5.09
N ALA A 70 -1.38 -4.36 6.20
CA ALA A 70 -2.16 -4.57 7.42
C ALA A 70 -3.66 -4.30 7.24
N ARG A 71 -4.02 -3.35 6.35
CA ARG A 71 -5.42 -3.04 6.04
C ARG A 71 -6.06 -4.06 5.13
N LEU A 72 -5.34 -4.52 4.11
CA LEU A 72 -5.82 -5.62 3.25
C LEU A 72 -6.08 -6.88 4.10
N ASP A 73 -5.17 -7.23 5.00
CA ASP A 73 -5.36 -8.34 5.94
C ASP A 73 -6.54 -8.14 6.90
N ALA A 74 -6.86 -6.89 7.25
CA ALA A 74 -8.02 -6.57 8.09
C ALA A 74 -9.34 -6.67 7.30
N ALA A 75 -9.37 -6.21 6.05
CA ALA A 75 -10.51 -6.33 5.15
C ALA A 75 -10.84 -7.80 4.87
N ASP A 76 -9.82 -8.64 4.60
CA ASP A 76 -9.97 -10.07 4.37
C ASP A 76 -10.47 -10.86 5.60
N ARG A 77 -10.18 -10.36 6.80
CA ARG A 77 -10.71 -10.93 8.06
C ARG A 77 -12.14 -10.46 8.32
N GLY A 78 -12.40 -9.15 8.16
CA GLY A 78 -13.74 -8.57 8.33
C GLY A 78 -14.76 -9.10 7.32
N GLY A 79 -14.34 -9.42 6.09
CA GLY A 79 -15.19 -10.06 5.08
C GLY A 79 -15.55 -11.52 5.40
N ARG A 80 -14.73 -12.22 6.21
CA ARG A 80 -14.99 -13.61 6.64
C ARG A 80 -15.89 -13.71 7.87
N ASP A 81 -15.87 -12.70 8.74
CA ASP A 81 -16.74 -12.64 9.93
C ASP A 81 -18.13 -12.06 9.63
N GLY A 82 -18.35 -11.57 8.40
CA GLY A 82 -19.58 -10.89 7.96
C GLY A 82 -20.53 -11.70 7.08
N ALA A 83 -20.40 -13.02 6.97
CA ALA A 83 -21.40 -13.83 6.26
C ALA A 83 -22.61 -14.08 7.17
N PRO A 84 -23.79 -13.46 6.96
CA PRO A 84 -24.97 -13.82 7.73
C PRO A 84 -25.31 -15.28 7.43
N ALA A 85 -25.43 -16.07 8.49
CA ALA A 85 -26.02 -17.39 8.45
C ALA A 85 -27.31 -17.31 7.63
N ARG A 86 -27.36 -18.05 6.52
CA ARG A 86 -28.53 -18.13 5.65
C ARG A 86 -29.73 -18.48 6.52
N LEU A 87 -30.66 -17.54 6.67
CA LEU A 87 -31.99 -17.83 7.18
C LEU A 87 -32.69 -18.68 6.12
N SER A 88 -32.56 -20.00 6.25
CA SER A 88 -33.55 -20.92 5.71
C SER A 88 -34.85 -20.69 6.48
N VAL A 89 -35.78 -20.01 5.84
CA VAL A 89 -37.19 -20.00 6.26
C VAL A 89 -37.85 -21.20 5.56
N PRO A 90 -38.67 -22.00 6.28
CA PRO A 90 -39.27 -23.24 5.78
C PRO A 90 -40.19 -23.07 4.57
#